data_AF-A0A7T8HKY0-F1
#
_entry.id   AF-A0A7T8HKY0-F1
#
_cell.length_a   1.000
_cell.length_b   1.000
_cell.length_c   1.000
_cell.angle_alpha   90.00
_cell.angle_beta   90.00
_cell.angle_gamma   90.00
#
_symmetry.space_group_name_H-M   'P 1'
#
loop_
_entity.id
_entity.type
_entity.pdbx_description
1 polymer ?
#
loop_
_entity_poly.entity_id
_entity_poly.type
_entity_poly.pdbx_seq_one_letter_code
_entity_poly.pdbx_strand_id
1 'polypeptide(L)'
;PKNDFEIVVPQEDDEGNEVEMEDDAHTFIEDQADVDQLTEEEFRKAREAEFRLRSQSCASSLELGPSLTDLQRARSLSREKWRLCSTMTVWKRPRLLKWDDLRKGKSLKRNGSFIMKADIGDICPSIPIKAIDLLAAEMEVVKRGMAHGDISLEAYTQVLYLPSQARYNRATLASKKDRIESHEKRLEQNRAHMCKEAKRAGKIEKKLKILTGGYQSRAQAQIKQIHDLEDQIEQSRLEMSTFEFLKNQETDAIPQRLLSIQEDVDRQMKREKELQELFYKLSLELEELKSPPYLSRPSPND
;
A
#
# COMPACT_ATOMS: atom_id res chain seq x y z
N PRO A 1 25.39 -20.27 -30.54
CA PRO A 1 26.61 -19.48 -30.25
C PRO A 1 26.50 -18.83 -28.86
N LYS A 2 27.14 -19.44 -27.85
CA LYS A 2 27.31 -18.83 -26.53
C LYS A 2 28.49 -17.85 -26.65
N ASN A 3 28.26 -16.56 -26.41
CA ASN A 3 29.33 -15.58 -26.33
C ASN A 3 29.80 -15.51 -24.88
N ASP A 4 31.00 -16.02 -24.64
CA ASP A 4 31.77 -15.74 -23.43
C ASP A 4 32.48 -14.39 -23.61
N PHE A 5 32.24 -13.44 -22.71
CA PHE A 5 33.01 -12.21 -22.65
C PHE A 5 34.01 -12.31 -21.51
N GLU A 6 35.29 -12.39 -21.87
CA GLU A 6 36.43 -12.31 -20.96
C GLU A 6 36.64 -10.84 -20.56
N ILE A 7 36.54 -10.54 -19.25
CA ILE A 7 36.82 -9.21 -18.72
C ILE A 7 38.34 -9.13 -18.52
N VAL A 8 39.02 -8.46 -19.45
CA VAL A 8 40.43 -8.10 -19.31
C VAL A 8 40.53 -6.93 -18.33
N VAL A 9 41.10 -7.19 -17.16
CA VAL A 9 41.54 -6.14 -16.23
C VAL A 9 42.73 -5.43 -16.90
N PRO A 10 42.70 -4.11 -17.12
CA PRO A 10 43.85 -3.39 -17.65
C PRO A 10 45.07 -3.60 -16.73
N GLN A 11 46.20 -4.00 -17.31
CA GLN A 11 47.48 -3.96 -16.61
C GLN A 11 47.77 -2.48 -16.28
N GLU A 12 47.87 -2.18 -14.99
CA GLU A 12 48.31 -0.87 -14.50
C GLU A 12 49.81 -0.74 -14.84
N ASP A 13 50.14 0.28 -15.63
CA ASP A 13 51.50 0.76 -15.80
C ASP A 13 51.98 1.34 -14.46
N ASP A 14 52.92 0.65 -13.83
CA ASP A 14 53.66 1.03 -12.62
C ASP A 14 54.63 2.21 -12.92
N GLU A 15 54.10 3.39 -13.23
CA GLU A 15 54.89 4.62 -13.29
C GLU A 15 54.27 5.72 -12.41
N GLY A 16 54.65 5.68 -11.13
CA GLY A 16 55.05 6.85 -10.36
C GLY A 16 53.95 7.76 -9.81
N ASN A 17 53.48 7.47 -8.59
CA ASN A 17 53.36 8.48 -7.54
C ASN A 17 53.18 7.82 -6.15
N GLU A 18 54.25 7.24 -5.59
CA GLU A 18 54.29 6.92 -4.15
C GLU A 18 54.38 8.23 -3.37
N VAL A 19 53.23 8.79 -2.99
CA VAL A 19 53.17 9.81 -1.95
C VAL A 19 53.21 9.05 -0.63
N GLU A 20 54.40 8.93 -0.03
CA GLU A 20 54.55 8.50 1.35
C GLU A 20 53.71 9.42 2.24
N MET A 21 52.63 8.89 2.81
CA MET A 21 51.85 9.56 3.84
C MET A 21 52.62 9.42 5.15
N GLU A 22 53.26 10.50 5.59
CA GLU A 22 53.78 10.58 6.97
C GLU A 22 52.60 10.46 7.93
N ASP A 23 52.57 9.37 8.71
CA ASP A 23 51.57 9.17 9.77
C ASP A 23 51.80 10.18 10.91
N ASP A 24 51.21 11.37 10.77
CA ASP A 24 51.12 12.35 11.84
C ASP A 24 50.30 11.77 13.00
N ALA A 25 50.98 11.36 14.07
CA ALA A 25 50.43 10.74 15.29
C ALA A 25 49.41 11.58 16.09
N HIS A 26 48.96 12.71 15.54
CA HIS A 26 47.99 13.63 16.14
C HIS A 26 46.69 13.78 15.34
N THR A 27 46.52 13.04 14.24
CA THR A 27 45.26 13.08 13.46
C THR A 27 44.31 11.99 13.98
N PHE A 28 43.44 12.36 14.92
CA PHE A 28 42.33 11.49 15.32
C PHE A 28 41.34 11.39 14.16
N ILE A 29 41.38 10.27 13.43
CA ILE A 29 40.43 9.94 12.37
C ILE A 29 39.27 9.21 13.04
N GLU A 30 38.12 9.89 13.17
CA GLU A 30 36.89 9.25 13.68
C GLU A 30 36.45 8.13 12.71
N ASP A 31 36.03 7.00 13.28
CA ASP A 31 35.52 5.88 12.49
C ASP A 31 34.33 6.34 11.65
N GLN A 32 34.38 6.06 10.34
CA GLN A 32 33.36 6.52 9.39
C GLN A 32 31.94 6.06 9.80
N ALA A 33 31.83 4.92 10.48
CA ALA A 33 30.58 4.40 11.02
C ALA A 33 29.99 5.27 12.15
N ASP A 34 30.83 5.93 12.95
CA ASP A 34 30.40 6.81 14.04
C ASP A 34 29.93 8.16 13.49
N VAL A 35 30.62 8.70 12.48
CA VAL A 35 30.19 9.91 11.75
C VAL A 35 28.84 9.69 11.07
N ASP A 36 28.66 8.55 10.41
CA ASP A 36 27.40 8.19 9.76
C ASP A 36 26.26 8.03 10.79
N GLN A 37 26.52 7.41 11.95
CA GLN A 37 25.54 7.31 13.04
C GLN A 37 25.14 8.68 13.59
N LEU A 38 26.11 9.56 13.84
CA LEU A 38 25.83 10.90 14.35
C LEU A 38 24.99 11.71 13.36
N THR A 39 25.33 11.67 12.07
CA THR A 39 24.55 12.37 11.04
C THR A 39 23.14 11.79 10.91
N GLU A 40 22.97 10.48 10.95
CA GLU A 40 21.65 9.83 10.95
C GLU A 40 20.82 10.22 12.17
N GLU A 41 21.44 10.28 13.35
CA GLU A 41 20.78 10.73 14.57
C GLU A 41 20.36 12.19 14.51
N GLU A 42 21.20 13.06 13.95
CA GLU A 42 20.89 14.47 13.72
C GLU A 42 19.73 14.63 12.73
N PHE A 43 19.76 13.89 11.61
CA PHE A 43 18.65 13.87 10.66
C PHE A 43 17.36 13.32 11.29
N ARG A 44 17.46 12.31 12.16
CA ARG A 44 16.33 11.75 12.90
C ARG A 44 15.77 12.76 13.89
N LYS A 45 16.62 13.40 14.69
CA LYS A 45 16.23 14.47 15.64
C LYS A 45 15.65 15.69 14.92
N ALA A 46 16.20 16.09 13.78
CA ALA A 46 15.67 17.19 12.96
C ALA A 46 14.31 16.84 12.35
N ARG A 47 14.15 15.61 11.85
CA ARG A 47 12.86 15.11 11.33
C ARG A 47 11.83 14.98 12.44
N GLU A 48 12.22 14.53 13.62
CA GLU A 48 11.37 14.45 14.81
C GLU A 48 11.01 15.85 15.33
N ALA A 49 11.93 16.81 15.33
CA ALA A 49 11.67 18.20 15.68
C ALA A 49 10.74 18.87 14.65
N GLU A 50 10.96 18.64 13.36
CA GLU A 50 10.05 19.09 12.28
C GLU A 50 8.67 18.44 12.48
N PHE A 51 8.60 17.13 12.77
CA PHE A 51 7.34 16.43 13.04
C PHE A 51 6.65 16.94 14.30
N ARG A 52 7.40 17.22 15.36
CA ARG A 52 6.92 17.78 16.64
C ARG A 52 6.41 19.21 16.47
N LEU A 53 7.02 20.00 15.57
CA LEU A 53 6.53 21.31 15.12
C LEU A 53 5.27 21.17 14.23
N ARG A 54 5.12 20.05 13.51
CA ARG A 54 4.07 19.82 12.51
C ARG A 54 2.82 19.12 13.05
N SER A 55 2.79 18.73 14.32
CA SER A 55 1.60 18.15 14.95
C SER A 55 1.57 18.36 16.47
N GLN A 56 0.99 19.47 16.93
CA GLN A 56 0.45 19.56 18.29
C GLN A 56 -1.03 19.14 18.37
N SER A 57 -1.66 18.74 17.26
CA SER A 57 -3.06 18.29 17.23
C SER A 57 -3.27 16.85 17.76
N CYS A 58 -2.21 16.12 18.12
CA CYS A 58 -2.31 14.84 18.82
C CYS A 58 -1.69 14.86 20.23
N ALA A 59 -1.23 16.01 20.73
CA ALA A 59 -0.65 16.15 22.08
C ALA A 59 -1.68 16.66 23.12
N SER A 60 -2.98 16.54 22.83
CA SER A 60 -4.02 16.65 23.85
C SER A 60 -4.35 15.22 24.29
N SER A 61 -3.80 14.79 25.42
CA SER A 61 -4.43 13.74 26.21
C SER A 61 -5.73 14.32 26.77
N LEU A 62 -6.80 14.26 25.98
CA LEU A 62 -8.13 14.57 26.48
C LEU A 62 -8.54 13.36 27.33
N GLU A 63 -8.56 13.54 28.64
CA GLU A 63 -9.10 12.55 29.58
C GLU A 63 -10.58 12.32 29.26
N LEU A 64 -10.85 11.34 28.40
CA LEU A 64 -12.20 10.89 28.09
C LEU A 64 -12.64 9.94 29.21
N GLY A 65 -13.67 10.37 29.93
CA GLY A 65 -14.19 9.75 31.14
C GLY A 65 -14.46 8.24 31.05
N PRO A 66 -14.53 7.57 32.21
CA PRO A 66 -14.48 6.12 32.32
C PRO A 66 -15.83 5.47 31.98
N SER A 67 -16.13 5.24 30.70
CA SER A 67 -17.26 4.34 30.33
C SER A 67 -17.24 3.73 28.92
N LEU A 68 -16.16 3.84 28.14
CA LEU A 68 -16.11 3.27 26.78
C LEU A 68 -15.29 1.98 26.74
N THR A 69 -15.86 0.92 26.19
CA THR A 69 -15.16 -0.35 25.92
C THR A 69 -14.02 -0.12 24.93
N ASP A 70 -12.91 -0.85 25.04
CA ASP A 70 -11.68 -0.57 24.29
C ASP A 70 -11.86 -0.61 22.75
N LEU A 71 -12.77 -1.44 22.26
CA LEU A 71 -13.17 -1.46 20.85
C LEU A 71 -13.87 -0.16 20.40
N GLN A 72 -14.72 0.42 21.24
CA GLN A 72 -15.40 1.70 20.96
C GLN A 72 -14.42 2.87 21.05
N ARG A 73 -13.44 2.77 21.96
CA ARG A 73 -12.31 3.72 22.08
C ARG A 73 -11.45 3.71 20.81
N ALA A 74 -11.02 2.53 20.36
CA ALA A 74 -10.21 2.37 19.16
C ALA A 74 -10.94 2.84 17.89
N ARG A 75 -12.24 2.58 17.78
CA ARG A 75 -13.06 3.00 16.64
C ARG A 75 -13.24 4.51 16.58
N SER A 76 -13.41 5.16 17.73
CA SER A 76 -13.50 6.63 17.84
C SER A 76 -12.17 7.29 17.50
N LEU A 77 -11.06 6.78 18.04
CA LEU A 77 -9.70 7.23 17.73
C LEU A 77 -9.35 7.07 16.25
N SER A 78 -9.66 5.93 15.63
CA SER A 78 -9.44 5.71 14.21
C SER A 78 -10.28 6.66 13.35
N ARG A 79 -11.54 6.90 13.71
CA ARG A 79 -12.43 7.79 12.95
C ARG A 79 -12.01 9.25 13.05
N GLU A 80 -11.55 9.69 14.22
CA GLU A 80 -11.05 11.05 14.45
C GLU A 80 -9.69 11.28 13.78
N LYS A 81 -8.76 10.30 13.90
CA LYS A 81 -7.48 10.33 13.16
C LYS A 81 -7.70 10.36 11.65
N TRP A 82 -8.70 9.65 11.15
CA TRP A 82 -9.05 9.67 9.73
C TRP A 82 -9.59 11.04 9.28
N ARG A 83 -10.40 11.72 10.10
CA ARG A 83 -10.84 13.10 9.84
C ARG A 83 -9.68 14.09 9.81
N LEU A 84 -8.77 14.00 10.77
CA LEU A 84 -7.59 14.87 10.85
C LEU A 84 -6.63 14.62 9.67
N CYS A 85 -6.42 13.37 9.29
CA CYS A 85 -5.57 13.02 8.15
C CYS A 85 -6.21 13.45 6.82
N SER A 86 -7.53 13.26 6.68
CA SER A 86 -8.29 13.69 5.49
C SER A 86 -8.26 15.22 5.32
N THR A 87 -8.49 15.98 6.39
CA THR A 87 -8.38 17.45 6.35
C THR A 87 -6.95 17.86 5.99
N MET A 88 -5.92 17.32 6.63
CA MET A 88 -4.52 17.68 6.34
C MET A 88 -4.08 17.36 4.89
N THR A 89 -4.66 16.33 4.28
CA THR A 89 -4.42 15.96 2.87
C THR A 89 -5.06 16.97 1.89
N VAL A 90 -6.25 17.47 2.23
CA VAL A 90 -6.97 18.51 1.46
C VAL A 90 -6.23 19.86 1.51
N TRP A 91 -5.64 20.21 2.65
CA TRP A 91 -4.83 21.44 2.80
C TRP A 91 -3.55 21.44 1.97
N LYS A 92 -2.86 20.28 1.84
CA LYS A 92 -1.62 20.19 1.04
C LYS A 92 -1.84 20.08 -0.47
N ARG A 93 -3.04 19.66 -0.93
CA ARG A 93 -3.37 19.52 -2.37
C ARG A 93 -4.78 20.03 -2.70
N PRO A 94 -5.07 21.35 -2.62
CA PRO A 94 -6.37 21.87 -2.99
C PRO A 94 -6.69 21.73 -4.50
N ARG A 95 -5.66 21.58 -5.35
CA ARG A 95 -5.81 21.60 -6.81
C ARG A 95 -5.97 20.24 -7.49
N LEU A 96 -5.65 19.13 -6.84
CA LEU A 96 -5.73 17.81 -7.48
C LEU A 96 -7.11 17.16 -7.38
N LEU A 97 -7.89 17.48 -6.34
CA LEU A 97 -9.25 16.96 -6.18
C LEU A 97 -10.26 17.51 -7.20
N LYS A 98 -9.95 18.61 -7.89
CA LYS A 98 -10.85 19.16 -8.93
C LYS A 98 -10.83 18.38 -10.24
N TRP A 99 -9.78 17.60 -10.52
CA TRP A 99 -9.62 16.97 -11.84
C TRP A 99 -10.11 15.52 -11.88
N ASP A 100 -9.97 14.76 -10.80
CA ASP A 100 -10.42 13.36 -10.76
C ASP A 100 -11.94 13.22 -10.54
N ASP A 101 -12.55 14.14 -9.78
CA ASP A 101 -13.98 14.05 -9.42
C ASP A 101 -14.94 14.57 -10.50
N LEU A 102 -14.44 15.29 -11.52
CA LEU A 102 -15.26 15.70 -12.66
C LEU A 102 -15.60 14.53 -13.61
N ARG A 103 -14.89 13.40 -13.51
CA ARG A 103 -15.15 12.21 -14.34
C ARG A 103 -16.30 11.33 -13.86
N LYS A 104 -16.76 11.49 -12.61
CA LYS A 104 -17.83 10.67 -12.03
C LYS A 104 -18.91 11.55 -11.46
N GLY A 105 -19.90 11.89 -12.29
CA GLY A 105 -21.05 12.72 -11.93
C GLY A 105 -21.92 12.15 -10.80
N LYS A 106 -21.46 12.28 -9.55
CA LYS A 106 -22.24 11.98 -8.35
C LYS A 106 -22.29 13.20 -7.43
N SER A 107 -23.50 13.75 -7.33
CA SER A 107 -24.05 14.72 -6.37
C SER A 107 -23.10 15.26 -5.29
N LEU A 108 -22.59 16.48 -5.52
CA LEU A 108 -21.82 17.29 -4.58
C LEU A 108 -22.75 18.18 -3.71
N LYS A 109 -23.76 17.62 -3.03
CA LYS A 109 -24.67 18.44 -2.20
C LYS A 109 -24.62 18.21 -0.70
N ARG A 110 -23.86 17.21 -0.20
CA ARG A 110 -23.86 16.90 1.24
C ARG A 110 -22.58 17.21 1.99
N ASN A 111 -21.45 17.38 1.31
CA ASN A 111 -20.14 17.54 1.97
C ASN A 111 -19.50 18.93 1.77
N GLY A 112 -20.02 19.77 0.87
CA GLY A 112 -19.44 21.10 0.60
C GLY A 112 -19.64 22.12 1.74
N SER A 113 -20.76 22.02 2.48
CA SER A 113 -21.05 22.94 3.59
C SER A 113 -20.21 22.67 4.83
N PHE A 114 -19.81 21.41 5.06
CA PHE A 114 -18.97 21.03 6.20
C PHE A 114 -17.51 21.48 6.00
N ILE A 115 -17.06 21.60 4.75
CA ILE A 115 -15.71 22.07 4.40
C ILE A 115 -15.60 23.60 4.55
N MET A 116 -16.69 24.34 4.28
CA MET A 116 -16.72 25.80 4.43
C MET A 116 -16.93 26.27 5.89
N LYS A 117 -17.49 25.41 6.75
CA LYS A 117 -17.69 25.63 8.19
C LYS A 117 -16.74 24.81 9.06
N ALA A 118 -15.70 24.21 8.49
CA ALA A 118 -14.57 23.85 9.32
C ALA A 118 -13.99 25.19 9.77
N ASP A 119 -14.24 25.55 11.03
CA ASP A 119 -13.59 26.68 11.68
C ASP A 119 -12.13 26.66 11.22
N ILE A 120 -11.72 27.77 10.63
CA ILE A 120 -10.33 27.97 10.23
C ILE A 120 -9.58 28.03 11.56
N GLY A 121 -9.27 26.85 12.11
CA GLY A 121 -8.56 26.69 13.35
C GLY A 121 -7.30 27.51 13.24
N ASP A 122 -7.05 28.32 14.28
CA ASP A 122 -6.04 29.36 14.37
C ASP A 122 -4.89 29.12 13.39
N ILE A 123 -4.95 29.83 12.26
CA ILE A 123 -3.83 29.87 11.32
C ILE A 123 -2.65 30.28 12.18
N CYS A 124 -1.61 29.44 12.24
CA CYS A 124 -0.38 29.76 12.95
C CYS A 124 -0.03 31.22 12.67
N PRO A 125 -0.06 32.13 13.66
CA PRO A 125 -0.12 33.57 13.43
C PRO A 125 1.09 34.08 12.62
N SER A 126 2.18 33.31 12.59
CA SER A 126 3.37 33.58 11.78
C SER A 126 3.19 33.55 10.25
N ILE A 127 2.30 32.70 9.70
CA ILE A 127 2.07 32.57 8.26
C ILE A 127 1.29 33.77 7.67
N PRO A 128 0.17 34.22 8.26
CA PRO A 128 -0.53 35.40 7.77
C PRO A 128 0.30 36.67 7.95
N ILE A 129 1.10 36.79 9.02
CA ILE A 129 1.97 37.96 9.24
C ILE A 129 3.00 38.09 8.10
N LYS A 130 3.72 37.02 7.74
CA LYS A 130 4.69 37.05 6.62
C LYS A 130 4.05 37.39 5.28
N ALA A 131 2.83 36.92 5.03
CA ALA A 131 2.11 37.23 3.81
C ALA A 131 1.67 38.70 3.77
N ILE A 132 1.24 39.26 4.91
CA ILE A 132 0.90 40.68 5.06
C ILE A 132 2.15 41.55 4.85
N ASP A 133 3.30 41.17 5.42
CA ASP A 133 4.56 41.89 5.25
C ASP A 133 5.04 41.91 3.79
N LEU A 134 4.93 40.77 3.10
CA LEU A 134 5.25 40.68 1.67
C LEU A 134 4.32 41.54 0.82
N LEU A 135 3.01 41.51 1.11
CA LEU A 135 2.03 42.36 0.42
C LEU A 135 2.32 43.85 0.66
N ALA A 136 2.66 44.24 1.89
CA ALA A 136 3.03 45.62 2.21
C ALA A 136 4.28 46.05 1.43
N ALA A 137 5.30 45.19 1.36
CA ALA A 137 6.51 45.46 0.56
C ALA A 137 6.21 45.60 -0.93
N GLU A 138 5.34 44.75 -1.50
CA GLU A 138 4.90 44.84 -2.89
C GLU A 138 4.08 46.12 -3.16
N MET A 139 3.18 46.49 -2.25
CA MET A 139 2.39 47.72 -2.33
C MET A 139 3.28 48.97 -2.31
N GLU A 140 4.37 48.97 -1.54
CA GLU A 140 5.35 50.08 -1.53
C GLU A 140 6.14 50.19 -2.84
N VAL A 141 6.43 49.08 -3.52
CA VAL A 141 7.04 49.10 -4.86
C VAL A 141 6.07 49.68 -5.89
N VAL A 142 4.80 49.26 -5.83
CA VAL A 142 3.75 49.77 -6.73
C VAL A 142 3.49 51.25 -6.46
N LYS A 143 3.43 51.69 -5.19
CA LYS A 143 3.28 53.09 -4.80
C LYS A 143 4.39 53.97 -5.38
N ARG A 144 5.65 53.56 -5.22
CA ARG A 144 6.80 54.25 -5.84
C ARG A 144 6.71 54.29 -7.36
N GLY A 145 6.26 53.21 -7.99
CA GLY A 145 6.12 53.13 -9.45
C GLY A 145 4.87 53.79 -10.05
N MET A 146 3.87 54.14 -9.24
CA MET A 146 2.66 54.88 -9.65
C MET A 146 2.79 56.40 -9.45
N ALA A 147 3.73 56.87 -8.63
CA ALA A 147 3.93 58.31 -8.31
C ALA A 147 2.67 59.05 -7.82
N HIS A 148 1.71 58.31 -7.27
CA HIS A 148 0.49 58.81 -6.63
C HIS A 148 0.43 58.31 -5.17
N GLY A 149 -0.39 58.93 -4.32
CA GLY A 149 -0.48 58.68 -2.87
C GLY A 149 -0.95 57.26 -2.49
N ASP A 150 -1.46 57.11 -1.27
CA ASP A 150 -1.81 55.78 -0.75
C ASP A 150 -2.85 55.05 -1.63
N ILE A 151 -2.53 53.79 -1.95
CA ILE A 151 -3.36 52.91 -2.78
C ILE A 151 -4.10 51.97 -1.85
N SER A 152 -5.44 51.98 -1.91
CA SER A 152 -6.25 51.00 -1.19
C SER A 152 -6.01 49.58 -1.73
N LEU A 153 -6.20 48.57 -0.88
CA LEU A 153 -6.03 47.18 -1.26
C LEU A 153 -6.92 46.78 -2.46
N GLU A 154 -8.13 47.33 -2.54
CA GLU A 154 -9.05 47.10 -3.66
C GLU A 154 -8.53 47.69 -4.98
N ALA A 155 -7.95 48.89 -4.92
CA ALA A 155 -7.35 49.54 -6.10
C ALA A 155 -6.07 48.81 -6.58
N TYR A 156 -5.30 48.20 -5.66
CA TYR A 156 -4.10 47.42 -5.99
C TYR A 156 -4.40 46.26 -6.95
N THR A 157 -5.56 45.60 -6.79
CA THR A 157 -5.97 44.48 -7.67
C THR A 157 -6.19 44.89 -9.13
N GLN A 158 -6.35 46.19 -9.40
CA GLN A 158 -6.65 46.75 -10.72
C GLN A 158 -5.47 47.52 -11.32
N VAL A 159 -4.25 47.31 -10.81
CA VAL A 159 -3.03 47.95 -11.31
C VAL A 159 -2.35 47.07 -12.37
N LEU A 160 -1.91 47.67 -13.47
CA LEU A 160 -1.09 47.04 -14.50
C LEU A 160 0.25 47.75 -14.61
N TYR A 161 1.29 46.98 -14.89
CA TYR A 161 2.62 47.50 -15.21
C TYR A 161 2.70 47.80 -16.71
N LEU A 162 2.99 49.05 -17.09
CA LEU A 162 3.17 49.44 -18.48
C LEU A 162 4.66 49.29 -18.86
N PRO A 163 5.01 48.37 -19.79
CA PRO A 163 6.39 48.12 -20.17
C PRO A 163 7.09 49.32 -20.81
N SER A 164 6.39 50.04 -21.68
CA SER A 164 6.89 51.18 -22.45
C SER A 164 7.29 52.38 -21.57
N GLN A 165 6.60 52.58 -20.45
CA GLN A 165 6.82 53.70 -19.52
C GLN A 165 7.52 53.28 -18.22
N ALA A 166 7.78 51.99 -18.05
CA ALA A 166 8.33 51.39 -16.83
C ALA A 166 7.61 51.83 -15.52
N ARG A 167 6.30 52.06 -15.60
CA ARG A 167 5.47 52.54 -14.48
C ARG A 167 4.22 51.70 -14.31
N TYR A 168 3.62 51.82 -13.14
CA TYR A 168 2.33 51.19 -12.83
C TYR A 168 1.21 52.20 -13.05
N ASN A 169 0.09 51.76 -13.64
CA ASN A 169 -1.13 52.56 -13.79
C ASN A 169 -2.38 51.72 -13.55
N ARG A 170 -3.50 52.39 -13.28
CA ARG A 170 -4.81 51.71 -13.18
C ARG A 170 -5.25 51.19 -14.54
N ALA A 171 -5.83 50.00 -14.56
CA ALA A 171 -6.34 49.33 -15.76
C ALA A 171 -7.39 50.14 -16.54
N THR A 172 -8.13 50.99 -15.83
CA THR A 172 -9.19 51.83 -16.41
C THR A 172 -8.64 53.05 -17.15
N LEU A 173 -7.45 53.53 -16.78
CA LEU A 173 -6.81 54.72 -17.38
C LEU A 173 -5.85 54.36 -18.52
N ALA A 174 -5.47 53.09 -18.65
CA ALA A 174 -4.54 52.62 -19.68
C ALA A 174 -5.24 52.41 -21.04
N SER A 175 -4.54 52.77 -22.13
CA SER A 175 -5.03 52.51 -23.49
C SER A 175 -5.19 51.00 -23.75
N LYS A 176 -6.03 50.64 -24.73
CA LYS A 176 -6.15 49.24 -25.17
C LYS A 176 -4.79 48.67 -25.61
N LYS A 177 -3.96 49.48 -26.25
CA LYS A 177 -2.60 49.11 -26.66
C LYS A 177 -1.71 48.79 -25.45
N ASP A 178 -1.65 49.70 -24.48
CA ASP A 178 -0.84 49.52 -23.26
C ASP A 178 -1.28 48.32 -22.42
N ARG A 179 -2.59 48.03 -22.39
CA ARG A 179 -3.12 46.81 -21.74
C ARG A 179 -2.62 45.54 -22.42
N ILE A 180 -2.62 45.51 -23.76
CA ILE A 180 -2.11 44.35 -24.51
C ILE A 180 -0.62 44.16 -24.22
N GLU A 181 0.20 45.21 -24.31
CA GLU A 181 1.65 45.14 -24.03
C GLU A 181 1.94 44.68 -22.59
N SER A 182 1.15 45.15 -21.61
CA SER A 182 1.26 44.72 -20.22
C SER A 182 0.94 43.23 -20.05
N HIS A 183 -0.15 42.77 -20.65
CA HIS A 183 -0.54 41.36 -20.59
C HIS A 183 0.47 40.46 -21.32
N GLU A 184 1.02 40.89 -22.43
CA GLU A 184 2.10 40.19 -23.16
C GLU A 184 3.34 40.04 -22.28
N LYS A 185 3.79 41.12 -21.62
CA LYS A 185 4.94 41.06 -20.70
C LYS A 185 4.67 40.11 -19.53
N ARG A 186 3.48 40.14 -18.93
CA ARG A 186 3.10 39.22 -17.85
C ARG A 186 3.07 37.77 -18.33
N LEU A 187 2.57 37.52 -19.54
CA LEU A 187 2.54 36.19 -20.15
C LEU A 187 3.96 35.67 -20.37
N GLU A 188 4.87 36.51 -20.87
CA GLU A 188 6.27 36.12 -21.09
C GLU A 188 7.00 35.84 -19.78
N GLN A 189 6.78 36.67 -18.74
CA GLN A 189 7.28 36.38 -17.38
C GLN A 189 6.76 35.04 -16.87
N ASN A 190 5.46 34.76 -17.01
CA ASN A 190 4.86 33.50 -16.60
C ASN A 190 5.46 32.31 -17.37
N ARG A 191 5.71 32.44 -18.68
CA ARG A 191 6.40 31.41 -19.48
C ARG A 191 7.81 31.16 -18.95
N ALA A 192 8.57 32.21 -18.68
CA ALA A 192 9.91 32.07 -18.12
C ALA A 192 9.89 31.38 -16.73
N HIS A 193 8.94 31.74 -15.87
CA HIS A 193 8.73 31.07 -14.58
C HIS A 193 8.35 29.61 -14.76
N MET A 194 7.39 29.28 -15.64
CA MET A 194 7.01 27.90 -15.94
C MET A 194 8.19 27.08 -16.45
N CYS A 195 9.00 27.61 -17.36
CA CYS A 195 10.17 26.93 -17.87
C CYS A 195 11.21 26.65 -16.77
N LYS A 196 11.44 27.61 -15.86
CA LYS A 196 12.35 27.42 -14.71
C LYS A 196 11.83 26.37 -13.74
N GLU A 197 10.56 26.46 -13.36
CA GLU A 197 9.93 25.53 -12.43
C GLU A 197 9.80 24.13 -13.03
N ALA A 198 9.46 24.00 -14.31
CA ALA A 198 9.42 22.70 -15.00
C ALA A 198 10.82 22.04 -15.05
N LYS A 199 11.88 22.81 -15.30
CA LYS A 199 13.27 22.30 -15.24
C LYS A 199 13.65 21.87 -13.82
N ARG A 200 13.25 22.62 -12.79
CA ARG A 200 13.48 22.26 -11.38
C ARG A 200 12.72 20.99 -10.99
N ALA A 201 11.42 20.94 -11.28
CA ALA A 201 10.58 19.77 -11.07
C ALA A 201 11.16 18.53 -11.76
N GLY A 202 11.53 18.64 -13.03
CA GLY A 202 12.14 17.53 -13.76
C GLY A 202 13.46 17.03 -13.15
N LYS A 203 14.29 17.92 -12.55
CA LYS A 203 15.49 17.50 -11.81
C LYS A 203 15.14 16.76 -10.52
N ILE A 204 14.18 17.28 -9.76
CA ILE A 204 13.71 16.67 -8.50
C ILE A 204 13.06 15.32 -8.78
N GLU A 205 12.21 15.21 -9.80
CA GLU A 205 11.57 13.97 -10.22
C GLU A 205 12.58 12.92 -10.66
N LYS A 206 13.60 13.29 -11.45
CA LYS A 206 14.69 12.38 -11.81
C LYS A 206 15.44 11.87 -10.58
N LYS A 207 15.79 12.76 -9.64
CA LYS A 207 16.44 12.38 -8.38
C LYS A 207 15.55 11.46 -7.55
N LEU A 208 14.28 11.80 -7.41
CA LEU A 208 13.30 11.01 -6.67
C LEU A 208 13.12 9.64 -7.31
N LYS A 209 13.03 9.56 -8.64
CA LYS A 209 12.93 8.29 -9.37
C LYS A 209 14.13 7.37 -9.12
N ILE A 210 15.35 7.91 -9.08
CA ILE A 210 16.56 7.13 -8.77
C ILE A 210 16.51 6.64 -7.32
N LEU A 211 16.21 7.52 -6.37
CA LEU A 211 16.22 7.18 -4.94
C LEU A 211 15.07 6.25 -4.54
N THR A 212 13.87 6.43 -5.08
CA THR A 212 12.66 5.70 -4.66
C THR A 212 12.22 4.62 -5.64
N GLY A 213 12.79 4.54 -6.84
CA GLY A 213 12.35 3.60 -7.87
C GLY A 213 12.48 2.14 -7.44
N GLY A 214 13.60 1.80 -6.78
CA GLY A 214 13.81 0.46 -6.19
C GLY A 214 12.82 0.14 -5.08
N TYR A 215 12.57 1.11 -4.17
CA TYR A 215 11.58 0.94 -3.11
C TYR A 215 10.16 0.79 -3.66
N GLN A 216 9.79 1.53 -4.71
CA GLN A 216 8.48 1.42 -5.36
C GLN A 216 8.28 0.05 -6.00
N SER A 217 9.28 -0.46 -6.72
CA SER A 217 9.21 -1.78 -7.35
C SER A 217 9.16 -2.90 -6.31
N ARG A 218 9.94 -2.80 -5.22
CA ARG A 218 9.84 -3.73 -4.09
C ARG A 218 8.46 -3.69 -3.42
N ALA A 219 7.91 -2.51 -3.19
CA ALA A 219 6.57 -2.37 -2.61
C ALA A 219 5.49 -2.99 -3.51
N GLN A 220 5.57 -2.77 -4.83
CA GLN A 220 4.65 -3.39 -5.80
C GLN A 220 4.78 -4.92 -5.81
N ALA A 221 6.00 -5.46 -5.75
CA ALA A 221 6.22 -6.91 -5.65
C ALA A 221 5.62 -7.50 -4.36
N GLN A 222 5.82 -6.83 -3.22
CA GLN A 222 5.24 -7.26 -1.94
C GLN A 222 3.70 -7.20 -1.96
N ILE A 223 3.11 -6.17 -2.54
CA ILE A 223 1.65 -6.07 -2.71
C ILE A 223 1.13 -7.25 -3.53
N LYS A 224 1.82 -7.59 -4.62
CA LYS A 224 1.45 -8.75 -5.45
C LYS A 224 1.53 -10.06 -4.65
N GLN A 225 2.62 -10.27 -3.90
CA GLN A 225 2.78 -11.45 -3.04
C GLN A 225 1.66 -11.56 -1.99
N ILE A 226 1.24 -10.43 -1.40
CA ILE A 226 0.13 -10.42 -0.46
C ILE A 226 -1.15 -10.90 -1.13
N HIS A 227 -1.49 -10.38 -2.31
CA HIS A 227 -2.68 -10.82 -3.05
C HIS A 227 -2.61 -12.30 -3.46
N ASP A 228 -1.46 -12.76 -3.96
CA ASP A 228 -1.28 -14.16 -4.33
C ASP A 228 -1.45 -15.09 -3.09
N LEU A 229 -1.03 -14.66 -1.90
CA LEU A 229 -1.22 -15.38 -0.64
C LEU A 229 -2.67 -15.31 -0.13
N GLU A 230 -3.36 -14.19 -0.32
CA GLU A 230 -4.79 -14.06 0.00
C GLU A 230 -5.60 -15.08 -0.81
N ASP A 231 -5.35 -15.18 -2.12
CA ASP A 231 -6.00 -16.15 -3.00
C ASP A 231 -5.73 -17.60 -2.56
N GLN A 232 -4.49 -17.92 -2.19
CA GLN A 232 -4.13 -19.25 -1.67
C GLN A 232 -4.84 -19.57 -0.36
N ILE A 233 -4.95 -18.61 0.56
CA ILE A 233 -5.67 -18.79 1.83
C ILE A 233 -7.15 -19.06 1.56
N GLU A 234 -7.77 -18.36 0.62
CA GLU A 234 -9.16 -18.60 0.25
C GLU A 234 -9.37 -19.99 -0.35
N GLN A 235 -8.48 -20.42 -1.25
CA GLN A 235 -8.50 -21.78 -1.82
C GLN A 235 -8.36 -22.85 -0.73
N SER A 236 -7.35 -22.75 0.14
CA SER A 236 -7.14 -23.72 1.22
C SER A 236 -8.30 -23.75 2.21
N ARG A 237 -8.96 -22.62 2.48
CA ARG A 237 -10.17 -22.58 3.33
C ARG A 237 -11.34 -23.31 2.67
N LEU A 238 -11.52 -23.13 1.37
CA LEU A 238 -12.53 -23.84 0.61
C LEU A 238 -12.25 -25.34 0.63
N GLU A 239 -11.02 -25.75 0.32
CA GLU A 239 -10.57 -27.14 0.37
C GLU A 239 -10.75 -27.77 1.76
N MET A 240 -10.42 -27.05 2.83
CA MET A 240 -10.63 -27.55 4.19
C MET A 240 -12.11 -27.83 4.45
N SER A 241 -12.99 -26.89 4.09
CA SER A 241 -14.44 -27.04 4.25
C SER A 241 -14.98 -28.22 3.43
N THR A 242 -14.52 -28.39 2.18
CA THR A 242 -14.92 -29.53 1.36
C THR A 242 -14.41 -30.85 1.93
N PHE A 243 -13.15 -30.93 2.37
CA PHE A 243 -12.63 -32.16 2.97
C PHE A 243 -13.29 -32.50 4.30
N GLU A 244 -13.67 -31.53 5.12
CA GLU A 244 -14.49 -31.77 6.32
C GLU A 244 -15.85 -32.36 5.94
N PHE A 245 -16.51 -31.80 4.94
CA PHE A 245 -17.78 -32.33 4.43
C PHE A 245 -17.63 -33.76 3.89
N LEU A 246 -16.64 -34.00 3.02
CA LEU A 246 -16.36 -35.33 2.46
C LEU A 246 -16.02 -36.33 3.56
N LYS A 247 -15.23 -35.93 4.57
CA LYS A 247 -14.88 -36.78 5.70
C LYS A 247 -16.13 -37.21 6.47
N ASN A 248 -17.05 -36.29 6.75
CA ASN A 248 -18.28 -36.61 7.46
C ASN A 248 -19.13 -37.58 6.65
N GLN A 249 -19.32 -37.30 5.35
CA GLN A 249 -20.04 -38.18 4.45
C GLN A 249 -19.41 -39.58 4.39
N GLU A 250 -18.08 -39.67 4.35
CA GLU A 250 -17.38 -40.93 4.29
C GLU A 250 -17.47 -41.70 5.62
N THR A 251 -17.38 -40.98 6.74
CA THR A 251 -17.57 -41.56 8.09
C THR A 251 -18.95 -42.19 8.22
N ASP A 252 -19.99 -41.58 7.65
CA ASP A 252 -21.35 -42.12 7.64
C ASP A 252 -21.53 -43.28 6.64
N ALA A 253 -20.83 -43.26 5.51
CA ALA A 253 -20.95 -44.26 4.45
C ALA A 253 -20.12 -45.53 4.67
N ILE A 254 -19.04 -45.49 5.46
CA ILE A 254 -18.22 -46.66 5.84
C ILE A 254 -19.05 -47.76 6.54
N PRO A 255 -19.82 -47.48 7.62
CA PRO A 255 -20.56 -48.54 8.32
C PRO A 255 -21.60 -49.21 7.43
N GLN A 256 -22.28 -48.46 6.55
CA GLN A 256 -23.24 -49.03 5.59
C GLN A 256 -22.57 -50.00 4.61
N ARG A 257 -21.38 -49.63 4.10
CA ARG A 257 -20.58 -50.52 3.25
C ARG A 257 -20.13 -51.78 3.99
N LEU A 258 -19.69 -51.65 5.25
CA LEU A 258 -19.30 -52.79 6.07
C LEU A 258 -20.47 -53.74 6.33
N LEU A 259 -21.65 -53.20 6.65
CA LEU A 259 -22.86 -54.00 6.86
C LEU A 259 -23.27 -54.75 5.60
N SER A 260 -23.29 -54.08 4.45
CA SER A 260 -23.60 -54.73 3.16
C SER A 260 -22.66 -55.90 2.86
N ILE A 261 -21.35 -55.73 3.09
CA ILE A 261 -20.35 -56.78 2.86
C ILE A 261 -20.53 -57.91 3.88
N GLN A 262 -20.80 -57.58 5.15
CA GLN A 262 -21.04 -58.58 6.19
C GLN A 262 -22.26 -59.45 5.86
N GLU A 263 -23.35 -58.84 5.40
CA GLU A 263 -24.56 -59.57 4.96
C GLU A 263 -24.28 -60.49 3.78
N ASP A 264 -23.44 -60.06 2.83
CA ASP A 264 -23.03 -60.89 1.69
C ASP A 264 -22.15 -62.06 2.13
N VAL A 265 -21.20 -61.83 3.04
CA VAL A 265 -20.36 -62.88 3.62
C VAL A 265 -21.22 -63.90 4.38
N ASP A 266 -22.15 -63.44 5.22
CA ASP A 266 -23.04 -64.31 5.99
C ASP A 266 -23.93 -65.16 5.07
N ARG A 267 -24.40 -64.59 3.95
CA ARG A 267 -25.15 -65.34 2.91
C ARG A 267 -24.29 -66.42 2.26
N GLN A 268 -23.04 -66.10 1.92
CA GLN A 268 -22.12 -67.08 1.33
C GLN A 268 -21.74 -68.19 2.33
N MET A 269 -21.50 -67.84 3.59
CA MET A 269 -21.21 -68.82 4.65
C MET A 269 -22.36 -69.80 4.87
N LYS A 270 -23.61 -69.32 4.88
CA LYS A 270 -24.80 -70.20 4.96
C LYS A 270 -24.87 -71.15 3.78
N ARG A 271 -24.68 -70.64 2.57
CA ARG A 271 -24.70 -71.44 1.34
C ARG A 271 -23.57 -72.48 1.31
N GLU A 272 -22.37 -72.11 1.72
CA GLU A 272 -21.24 -73.03 1.83
C GLU A 272 -21.55 -74.15 2.82
N LYS A 273 -22.08 -73.80 4.00
CA LYS A 273 -22.44 -74.78 5.03
C LYS A 273 -23.50 -75.77 4.53
N GLU A 274 -24.55 -75.28 3.87
CA GLU A 274 -25.57 -76.13 3.26
C GLU A 274 -24.98 -77.09 2.21
N LEU A 275 -24.09 -76.59 1.34
CA LEU A 275 -23.42 -77.42 0.33
C LEU A 275 -22.49 -78.47 0.95
N GLN A 276 -21.75 -78.13 2.01
CA GLN A 276 -20.90 -79.06 2.74
C GLN A 276 -21.73 -80.16 3.43
N GLU A 277 -22.86 -79.82 4.06
CA GLU A 277 -23.78 -80.79 4.65
C GLU A 277 -24.38 -81.74 3.61
N LEU A 278 -24.75 -81.21 2.43
CA LEU A 278 -25.24 -82.03 1.31
C LEU A 278 -24.15 -82.97 0.78
N PHE A 279 -22.93 -82.47 0.60
CA PHE A 279 -21.79 -83.29 0.19
C PHE A 279 -21.51 -84.40 1.20
N TYR A 280 -21.52 -84.09 2.50
CA TYR A 280 -21.36 -85.08 3.56
C TYR A 280 -22.40 -86.20 3.47
N LYS A 281 -23.70 -85.85 3.34
CA LYS A 281 -24.78 -86.85 3.18
C LYS A 281 -24.58 -87.73 1.94
N LEU A 282 -24.34 -87.12 0.79
CA LEU A 282 -24.10 -87.84 -0.47
C LEU A 282 -22.86 -88.73 -0.40
N SER A 283 -21.80 -88.30 0.29
CA SER A 283 -20.59 -89.10 0.47
C SER A 283 -20.86 -90.36 1.30
N LEU A 284 -21.72 -90.25 2.32
CA LEU A 284 -22.11 -91.33 3.22
C LEU A 284 -22.99 -92.36 2.48
N GLU A 285 -23.98 -91.90 1.71
CA GLU A 285 -24.79 -92.77 0.83
C GLU A 285 -23.93 -93.52 -0.19
N LEU A 286 -22.95 -92.83 -0.78
CA LEU A 286 -22.02 -93.43 -1.74
C LEU A 286 -21.14 -94.50 -1.05
N GLU A 287 -20.72 -94.26 0.20
CA GLU A 287 -19.92 -95.20 0.98
C GLU A 287 -20.74 -96.44 1.40
N GLU A 288 -22.01 -96.26 1.79
CA GLU A 288 -22.95 -97.36 2.03
C GLU A 288 -23.15 -98.23 0.79
N LEU A 289 -23.38 -97.61 -0.38
CA LEU A 289 -23.52 -98.31 -1.66
C LEU A 289 -22.23 -99.02 -2.11
N LYS A 290 -21.06 -98.51 -1.72
CA LYS A 290 -19.75 -99.15 -1.99
C LYS A 290 -19.41 -100.24 -0.97
N SER A 291 -19.99 -100.21 0.22
CA SER A 291 -19.81 -101.27 1.20
C SER A 291 -20.44 -102.55 0.65
N PRO A 292 -19.69 -103.67 0.54
CA PRO A 292 -20.24 -104.89 -0.01
C PRO A 292 -21.37 -105.38 0.89
N PRO A 293 -22.50 -105.89 0.34
CA PRO A 293 -23.56 -106.44 1.16
C PRO A 293 -22.94 -107.53 2.02
N TYR A 294 -23.07 -107.42 3.35
CA TYR A 294 -22.79 -108.54 4.23
C TYR A 294 -23.61 -109.71 3.70
N LEU A 295 -22.91 -110.64 3.05
CA LEU A 295 -23.44 -111.96 2.75
C LEU A 295 -23.82 -112.52 4.11
N SER A 296 -25.10 -112.44 4.44
CA SER A 296 -25.75 -113.32 5.38
C SER A 296 -25.40 -114.73 4.91
N ARG A 297 -24.36 -115.32 5.50
CA ARG A 297 -24.05 -116.73 5.31
C ARG A 297 -25.33 -117.48 5.69
N PRO A 298 -25.93 -118.27 4.78
CA PRO A 298 -26.96 -119.18 5.20
C PRO A 298 -26.32 -120.12 6.22
N SER A 299 -26.96 -120.26 7.37
CA SER A 299 -26.66 -121.34 8.31
C SER A 299 -26.68 -122.65 7.53
N PRO A 300 -25.59 -123.45 7.52
CA PRO A 300 -25.67 -124.80 7.01
C PRO A 300 -26.56 -125.60 7.97
N ASN A 301 -27.61 -126.20 7.43
CA ASN A 301 -28.64 -126.98 8.11
C ASN A 301 -28.11 -127.89 9.25
N ASP A 302 -28.85 -127.91 10.36
CA ASP A 302 -29.53 -129.09 10.92
C ASP A 302 -30.72 -128.64 11.79
#